data_AF-A0A2N9KFP5-F1
#
_entry.id   AF-A0A2N9KFP5-F1
#
_cell.length_a   1.000
_cell.length_b   1.000
_cell.length_c   1.000
_cell.angle_alpha   90.00
_cell.angle_beta   90.00
_cell.angle_gamma   90.00
#
_symmetry.space_group_name_H-M   'P 1'
#
loop_
_entity.id
_entity.type
_entity.pdbx_description
1 polymer ?
#
loop_
_entity_poly.entity_id
_entity_poly.type
_entity_poly.pdbx_seq_one_letter_code
_entity_poly.pdbx_strand_id
1 'polypeptide(L)'
;MKSRKKTSRYKSRRRRRHLHWVFITIPIVVGAAGVLITTHIISLPESIQELPTKVLKTTGLKKLTVKSSSQHFTTVSGEKVIMKTTTLGKTYLISETTKKKLTGLQTIGKKEYYFSPENSEMVYGFKKIDGYYYYFDDDGVNDTVKAYKKIASSVKSDNTIIEKVISGGMTLVGKSPYAYGGGRTDSSIAKNEFDCSSFIAWFYRKAGLPLVVQSAASTTLLAQTGTEVAWSDMQRGDILVTPSTYTEDRLHTAIYLGNGFILHDSSPTNGVAVSRLNELVNYKTSKTLTWADLLKPGTVRREVTE
;
A
#
# COMPACT_ATOMS: atom_id res chain seq x y z
N MET A 1 -35.20 -30.97 73.38
CA MET A 1 -35.96 -29.75 73.05
C MET A 1 -35.04 -28.54 73.12
N LYS A 2 -34.64 -27.96 71.97
CA LYS A 2 -34.31 -26.53 71.73
C LYS A 2 -33.65 -26.39 70.35
N SER A 3 -34.48 -26.02 69.38
CA SER A 3 -34.12 -25.61 68.03
C SER A 3 -33.43 -24.24 68.06
N ARG A 4 -32.29 -24.09 67.35
CA ARG A 4 -31.66 -22.80 67.06
C ARG A 4 -31.61 -22.61 65.54
N LYS A 5 -32.47 -21.70 65.05
CA LYS A 5 -32.46 -21.16 63.69
C LYS A 5 -31.13 -20.43 63.41
N LYS A 6 -30.42 -20.80 62.34
CA LYS A 6 -29.34 -19.99 61.74
C LYS A 6 -29.88 -19.30 60.49
N THR A 7 -30.01 -17.97 60.57
CA THR A 7 -30.28 -17.09 59.42
C THR A 7 -28.95 -16.79 58.69
N SER A 8 -28.85 -17.18 57.42
CA SER A 8 -27.73 -16.85 56.53
C SER A 8 -28.08 -15.62 55.67
N ARG A 9 -27.31 -14.55 55.81
CA ARG A 9 -27.41 -13.28 55.06
C ARG A 9 -26.70 -13.44 53.71
N TYR A 10 -27.44 -13.28 52.61
CA TYR A 10 -26.90 -13.17 51.25
C TYR A 10 -26.16 -11.82 51.10
N LYS A 11 -24.83 -11.85 50.96
CA LYS A 11 -24.02 -10.66 50.60
C LYS A 11 -23.86 -10.61 49.08
N SER A 12 -24.52 -9.65 48.42
CA SER A 12 -24.27 -9.38 47.00
C SER A 12 -22.93 -8.65 46.82
N ARG A 13 -22.01 -9.26 46.06
CA ARG A 13 -20.75 -8.63 45.65
C ARG A 13 -21.03 -7.68 44.47
N ARG A 14 -21.08 -6.37 44.74
CA ARG A 14 -21.04 -5.34 43.69
C ARG A 14 -19.67 -5.37 42.99
N ARG A 15 -19.62 -5.78 41.72
CA ARG A 15 -18.46 -5.57 40.83
C ARG A 15 -18.24 -4.07 40.65
N ARG A 16 -17.09 -3.53 41.09
CA ARG A 16 -16.63 -2.18 40.74
C ARG A 16 -16.28 -2.17 39.26
N ARG A 17 -17.06 -1.45 38.45
CA ARG A 17 -16.68 -1.08 37.07
C ARG A 17 -15.70 0.07 37.16
N HIS A 18 -14.49 -0.09 36.61
CA HIS A 18 -13.58 1.03 36.38
C HIS A 18 -14.15 1.88 35.24
N LEU A 19 -14.66 3.08 35.57
CA LEU A 19 -15.03 4.07 34.57
C LEU A 19 -13.77 4.78 34.08
N HIS A 20 -13.47 4.69 32.79
CA HIS A 20 -12.54 5.58 32.11
C HIS A 20 -13.29 6.87 31.77
N TRP A 21 -12.70 8.02 32.11
CA TRP A 21 -13.30 9.33 31.92
C TRP A 21 -12.85 9.92 30.57
N VAL A 22 -13.80 10.44 29.79
CA VAL A 22 -13.51 11.22 28.58
C VAL A 22 -13.78 12.69 28.92
N PHE A 23 -12.77 13.54 28.76
CA PHE A 23 -12.88 14.98 29.01
C PHE A 23 -13.33 15.68 27.73
N ILE A 24 -14.47 16.38 27.78
CA ILE A 24 -14.94 17.23 26.69
C ILE A 24 -15.14 18.64 27.24
N THR A 25 -14.40 19.60 26.69
CA THR A 25 -14.57 21.02 26.97
C THR A 25 -15.61 21.61 26.03
N ILE A 26 -16.64 22.25 26.59
CA ILE A 26 -17.70 22.93 25.81
C ILE A 26 -17.68 24.41 26.21
N PRO A 27 -17.29 25.33 25.31
CA PRO A 27 -17.52 26.75 25.53
C PRO A 27 -19.00 27.08 25.31
N ILE A 28 -19.64 27.71 26.29
CA ILE A 28 -20.98 28.28 26.14
C ILE A 28 -20.81 29.77 25.86
N VAL A 29 -21.30 30.24 24.72
CA VAL A 29 -21.38 31.66 24.41
C VAL A 29 -22.77 32.15 24.81
N VAL A 30 -22.87 32.91 25.90
CA VAL A 30 -24.07 33.67 26.25
C VAL A 30 -23.84 35.11 25.76
N GLY A 31 -24.79 35.63 24.98
CA GLY A 31 -24.65 36.90 24.28
C GLY A 31 -24.49 38.12 25.20
N ALA A 32 -23.68 39.06 24.71
CA ALA A 32 -23.40 40.41 25.20
C ALA A 32 -22.91 40.53 26.66
N ALA A 33 -21.60 40.80 26.79
CA ALA A 33 -20.82 41.05 28.01
C ALA A 33 -20.40 39.81 28.83
N GLY A 34 -19.19 39.30 28.52
CA GLY A 34 -18.42 38.37 29.37
C GLY A 34 -18.47 36.91 28.92
N VAL A 35 -17.34 36.39 28.43
CA VAL A 35 -17.17 34.95 28.16
C VAL A 35 -16.97 34.22 29.49
N LEU A 36 -17.95 33.43 29.93
CA LEU A 36 -17.79 32.48 31.04
C LEU A 36 -17.50 31.09 30.46
N ILE A 37 -16.28 30.59 30.63
CA ILE A 37 -15.93 29.20 30.26
C ILE A 37 -16.27 28.31 31.45
N THR A 38 -17.42 27.63 31.42
CA THR A 38 -17.76 26.62 32.43
C THR A 38 -17.50 25.21 31.90
N THR A 39 -16.50 24.53 32.44
CA THR A 39 -16.23 23.11 32.17
C THR A 39 -17.32 22.23 32.80
N HIS A 40 -18.06 21.49 31.97
CA HIS A 40 -18.99 20.45 32.44
C HIS A 40 -18.38 19.07 32.24
N ILE A 41 -18.32 18.27 33.30
CA ILE A 41 -17.86 16.89 33.27
C ILE A 41 -19.06 16.00 32.93
N ILE A 42 -19.07 15.39 31.75
CA ILE A 42 -20.10 14.41 31.38
C ILE A 42 -19.44 13.03 31.37
N SER A 43 -19.91 12.16 32.28
CA SER A 43 -19.55 10.75 32.30
C SER A 43 -20.42 9.99 31.29
N LEU A 44 -19.80 9.40 30.26
CA LEU A 44 -20.50 8.54 29.31
C LEU A 44 -20.15 7.07 29.60
N PRO A 45 -21.14 6.20 29.86
CA PRO A 45 -20.87 4.77 29.99
C PRO A 45 -20.43 4.16 28.65
N GLU A 46 -19.61 3.11 28.72
CA GLU A 46 -19.11 2.31 27.58
C GLU A 46 -20.21 1.76 26.64
N SER A 47 -21.49 1.86 27.03
CA SER A 47 -22.65 1.33 26.32
C SER A 47 -23.48 2.38 25.57
N ILE A 48 -22.97 3.60 25.30
CA ILE A 48 -23.69 4.52 24.41
C ILE A 48 -23.53 4.04 22.97
N GLN A 49 -24.53 3.29 22.50
CA GLN A 49 -24.59 2.79 21.14
C GLN A 49 -25.06 3.85 20.14
N GLU A 50 -25.76 4.91 20.58
CA GLU A 50 -26.08 6.07 19.75
C GLU A 50 -26.23 7.32 20.63
N LEU A 51 -25.64 8.44 20.22
CA LEU A 51 -26.03 9.74 20.77
C LEU A 51 -27.41 10.07 20.17
N PRO A 52 -28.45 10.34 20.98
CA PRO A 52 -29.74 10.72 20.44
C PRO A 52 -29.56 11.99 19.60
N THR A 53 -29.97 11.91 18.33
CA THR A 53 -29.90 12.95 17.29
C THR A 53 -30.39 14.34 17.72
N LYS A 54 -31.14 14.44 18.82
CA LYS A 54 -31.56 15.70 19.45
C LYS A 54 -30.41 16.53 20.04
N VAL A 55 -29.30 15.92 20.47
CA VAL A 55 -28.14 16.65 21.04
C VAL A 55 -27.29 17.35 19.98
N LEU A 56 -27.29 16.82 18.75
CA LEU A 56 -26.49 17.32 17.62
C LEU A 56 -27.05 18.59 16.97
N LYS A 57 -28.35 18.91 17.15
CA LYS A 57 -28.99 20.04 16.46
C LYS A 57 -28.78 21.39 17.15
N THR A 58 -28.44 21.43 18.43
CA THR A 58 -28.38 22.68 19.22
C THR A 58 -26.99 23.29 19.35
N THR A 59 -25.93 22.64 18.87
CA THR A 59 -24.52 23.04 19.14
C THR A 59 -23.68 23.40 17.90
N GLY A 60 -24.25 23.51 16.71
CA GLY A 60 -23.49 23.92 15.51
C GLY A 60 -22.39 22.93 15.08
N LEU A 61 -22.42 21.69 15.59
CA LEU A 61 -21.50 20.63 15.20
C LEU A 61 -21.70 20.31 13.71
N LYS A 62 -20.64 20.54 12.90
CA LYS A 62 -20.57 20.00 11.53
C LYS A 62 -20.90 18.50 11.60
N LYS A 63 -21.91 18.09 10.82
CA LYS A 63 -22.42 16.72 10.67
C LYS A 63 -21.30 15.68 10.80
N LEU A 64 -21.13 15.10 11.99
CA LEU A 64 -20.29 13.91 12.16
C LEU A 64 -20.93 12.83 11.30
N THR A 65 -20.28 12.48 10.20
CA THR A 65 -20.76 11.41 9.33
C THR A 65 -20.46 10.10 10.05
N VAL A 66 -21.51 9.42 10.52
CA VAL A 66 -21.42 8.08 11.11
C VAL A 66 -20.97 7.12 10.02
N LYS A 67 -19.69 6.73 10.03
CA LYS A 67 -19.12 5.68 9.18
C LYS A 67 -18.84 4.44 10.02
N SER A 68 -19.87 3.82 10.59
CA SER A 68 -19.72 2.47 11.15
C SER A 68 -19.92 1.45 10.04
N SER A 69 -18.93 0.58 9.83
CA SER A 69 -19.02 -0.49 8.84
C SER A 69 -18.19 -1.69 9.28
N SER A 70 -18.62 -2.87 8.90
CA SER A 70 -17.91 -4.12 9.13
C SER A 70 -17.98 -4.93 7.84
N GLN A 71 -16.83 -5.29 7.30
CA GLN A 71 -16.72 -6.08 6.07
C GLN A 71 -15.80 -7.26 6.31
N HIS A 72 -16.22 -8.43 5.85
CA HIS A 72 -15.45 -9.68 5.97
C HIS A 72 -14.61 -9.90 4.73
N PHE A 73 -13.36 -10.31 4.92
CA PHE A 73 -12.40 -10.58 3.87
C PHE A 73 -11.56 -11.82 4.18
N THR A 74 -10.83 -12.28 3.16
CA THR A 74 -9.75 -13.24 3.30
C THR A 74 -8.46 -12.57 2.84
N THR A 75 -7.42 -12.62 3.67
CA THR A 75 -6.09 -12.12 3.29
C THR A 75 -5.43 -13.05 2.26
N VAL A 76 -4.36 -12.59 1.61
CA VAL A 76 -3.55 -13.45 0.70
C VAL A 76 -2.98 -14.68 1.42
N SER A 77 -2.72 -14.61 2.73
CA SER A 77 -2.27 -15.77 3.49
C SER A 77 -3.37 -16.82 3.71
N GLY A 78 -4.64 -16.45 3.54
CA GLY A 78 -5.82 -17.30 3.76
C GLY A 78 -6.53 -17.03 5.10
N GLU A 79 -6.12 -16.01 5.85
CA GLU A 79 -6.75 -15.66 7.12
C GLU A 79 -8.07 -14.92 6.89
N LYS A 80 -9.14 -15.38 7.55
CA LYS A 80 -10.42 -14.66 7.59
C LYS A 80 -10.32 -13.47 8.53
N VAL A 81 -10.67 -12.30 8.04
CA VAL A 81 -10.49 -11.03 8.74
C VAL A 81 -11.72 -10.13 8.60
N ILE A 82 -11.94 -9.29 9.59
CA ILE A 82 -12.98 -8.25 9.60
C ILE A 82 -12.29 -6.90 9.54
N MET A 83 -12.58 -6.11 8.52
CA MET A 83 -12.26 -4.69 8.49
C MET A 83 -13.40 -3.92 9.15
N LYS A 84 -13.12 -3.31 10.30
CA LYS A 84 -14.11 -2.62 11.13
C LYS A 84 -13.78 -1.15 11.26
N THR A 85 -14.72 -0.30 10.85
CA THR A 85 -14.66 1.15 11.03
C THR A 85 -15.57 1.57 12.18
N THR A 86 -15.00 2.31 13.13
CA THR A 86 -15.72 2.83 14.30
C THR A 86 -16.52 4.08 13.95
N THR A 87 -17.48 4.46 14.81
CA THR A 87 -18.27 5.69 14.68
C THR A 87 -17.40 6.96 14.57
N LEU A 88 -16.19 6.93 15.12
CA LEU A 88 -15.19 8.01 15.06
C LEU A 88 -14.26 7.92 13.84
N GLY A 89 -14.53 7.02 12.90
CA GLY A 89 -13.78 6.87 11.64
C GLY A 89 -12.49 6.06 11.73
N LYS A 90 -12.14 5.52 12.89
CA LYS A 90 -10.95 4.65 13.02
C LYS A 90 -11.23 3.27 12.47
N THR A 91 -10.36 2.78 11.60
CA THR A 91 -10.47 1.46 10.95
C THR A 91 -9.43 0.49 11.51
N TYR A 92 -9.85 -0.75 11.76
CA TYR A 92 -9.02 -1.84 12.27
C TYR A 92 -9.23 -3.10 11.44
N LEU A 93 -8.19 -3.92 11.32
CA LEU A 93 -8.30 -5.28 10.81
C LEU A 93 -8.28 -6.27 11.96
N ILE A 94 -9.25 -7.17 12.04
CA ILE A 94 -9.42 -8.10 13.17
C ILE A 94 -9.44 -9.52 12.63
N SER A 95 -8.57 -10.39 13.18
CA SER A 95 -8.57 -11.82 12.91
C SER A 95 -9.89 -12.44 13.37
N GLU A 96 -10.59 -13.17 12.49
CA GLU A 96 -11.79 -13.89 12.90
C GLU A 96 -11.47 -15.08 13.80
N THR A 97 -10.30 -15.68 13.64
CA THR A 97 -9.85 -16.84 14.42
C THR A 97 -9.40 -16.41 15.82
N THR A 98 -8.48 -15.46 15.90
CA THR A 98 -7.85 -15.09 17.19
C THR A 98 -8.56 -13.95 17.90
N LYS A 99 -9.46 -13.23 17.21
CA LYS A 99 -10.10 -11.98 17.67
C LYS A 99 -9.12 -10.86 18.02
N LYS A 100 -7.85 -10.99 17.65
CA LYS A 100 -6.82 -9.95 17.82
C LYS A 100 -6.82 -8.99 16.63
N LYS A 101 -6.43 -7.74 16.88
CA LYS A 101 -6.18 -6.77 15.82
C LYS A 101 -4.88 -7.13 15.10
N LEU A 102 -4.92 -7.11 13.78
CA LEU A 102 -3.76 -7.29 12.92
C LEU A 102 -3.08 -5.94 12.69
N THR A 103 -1.76 -5.97 12.47
CA THR A 103 -0.91 -4.81 12.26
C THR A 103 0.05 -5.07 11.08
N GLY A 104 0.83 -4.07 10.70
CA GLY A 104 1.74 -4.13 9.58
C GLY A 104 1.03 -4.06 8.22
N LEU A 105 1.77 -4.45 7.19
CA LEU A 105 1.30 -4.49 5.82
C LEU A 105 0.37 -5.69 5.62
N GLN A 106 -0.82 -5.45 5.07
CA GLN A 106 -1.87 -6.45 4.90
C GLN A 106 -2.39 -6.40 3.47
N THR A 107 -2.25 -7.52 2.77
CA THR A 107 -2.77 -7.64 1.40
C THR A 107 -4.11 -8.38 1.42
N ILE A 108 -5.15 -7.69 0.97
CA ILE A 108 -6.53 -8.19 0.88
C ILE A 108 -6.96 -8.09 -0.58
N GLY A 109 -7.09 -9.25 -1.25
CA GLY A 109 -7.25 -9.28 -2.70
C GLY A 109 -6.05 -8.61 -3.40
N LYS A 110 -6.32 -7.64 -4.27
CA LYS A 110 -5.30 -6.81 -4.97
C LYS A 110 -4.78 -5.62 -4.15
N LYS A 111 -5.41 -5.35 -3.02
CA LYS A 111 -5.26 -4.09 -2.31
C LYS A 111 -4.37 -4.29 -1.11
N GLU A 112 -3.41 -3.40 -0.96
CA GLU A 112 -2.49 -3.38 0.16
C GLU A 112 -2.88 -2.26 1.11
N TYR A 113 -2.93 -2.59 2.40
CA TYR A 113 -3.29 -1.71 3.49
C TYR A 113 -2.18 -1.76 4.54
N TYR A 114 -2.06 -0.72 5.35
CA TYR A 114 -1.15 -0.75 6.49
C TYR A 114 -1.87 -0.39 7.78
N PHE A 115 -1.65 -1.20 8.81
CA PHE A 115 -2.21 -1.01 10.14
C PHE A 115 -1.07 -0.77 11.12
N SER A 116 -1.06 0.39 11.78
CA SER A 116 0.06 0.79 12.63
C SER A 116 0.31 -0.22 13.77
N PRO A 117 1.54 -0.72 13.97
CA PRO A 117 1.87 -1.55 15.13
C PRO A 117 1.63 -0.86 16.49
N GLU A 118 1.65 0.47 16.53
CA GLU A 118 1.53 1.25 17.77
C GLU A 118 0.10 1.26 18.34
N ASN A 119 -0.91 1.34 17.46
CA ASN A 119 -2.31 1.52 17.87
C ASN A 119 -3.31 0.65 17.08
N SER A 120 -2.81 -0.14 16.14
CA SER A 120 -3.57 -1.00 15.22
C SER A 120 -4.49 -0.27 14.24
N GLU A 121 -4.40 1.05 14.14
CA GLU A 121 -5.25 1.85 13.26
C GLU A 121 -4.75 1.78 11.82
N MET A 122 -5.68 1.73 10.87
CA MET A 122 -5.36 1.85 9.45
C MET A 122 -4.68 3.20 9.17
N VAL A 123 -3.62 3.16 8.39
CA VAL A 123 -2.81 4.32 8.05
C VAL A 123 -3.22 4.89 6.69
N TYR A 124 -3.17 6.22 6.59
CA TYR A 124 -3.54 7.00 5.41
C TYR A 124 -2.40 7.96 5.03
N GLY A 125 -2.42 8.42 3.79
CA GLY A 125 -1.49 9.39 3.22
C GLY A 125 -0.10 8.85 2.92
N PHE A 126 0.84 9.77 2.68
CA PHE A 126 2.22 9.45 2.34
C PHE A 126 3.03 9.06 3.58
N LYS A 127 3.67 7.89 3.55
CA LYS A 127 4.44 7.34 4.67
C LYS A 127 5.71 6.64 4.19
N LYS A 128 6.74 6.68 5.02
CA LYS A 128 7.92 5.82 4.88
C LYS A 128 7.83 4.72 5.93
N ILE A 129 7.81 3.46 5.48
CA ILE A 129 7.65 2.26 6.32
C ILE A 129 8.75 1.28 5.91
N ASP A 130 9.58 0.86 6.86
CA ASP A 130 10.67 -0.10 6.66
C ASP A 130 11.58 0.22 5.46
N GLY A 131 11.86 1.52 5.25
CA GLY A 131 12.70 2.01 4.17
C GLY A 131 11.97 2.31 2.85
N TYR A 132 10.73 1.86 2.67
CA TYR A 132 9.94 2.05 1.46
C TYR A 132 8.91 3.18 1.60
N TYR A 133 8.62 3.87 0.50
CA TYR A 133 7.59 4.90 0.46
C TYR A 133 6.24 4.34 -0.02
N TYR A 134 5.20 4.69 0.71
CA TYR A 134 3.80 4.29 0.47
C TYR A 134 2.92 5.52 0.40
N TYR A 135 1.81 5.39 -0.32
CA TYR A 135 0.73 6.37 -0.28
C TYR A 135 -0.57 5.61 -0.10
N PHE A 136 -1.16 5.69 1.09
CA PHE A 136 -2.48 5.11 1.34
C PHE A 136 -3.54 6.16 1.02
N ASP A 137 -4.45 5.86 0.09
CA ASP A 137 -5.53 6.76 -0.32
C ASP A 137 -6.61 6.92 0.77
N ASP A 138 -7.70 7.61 0.46
CA ASP A 138 -8.76 7.89 1.43
C ASP A 138 -9.53 6.63 1.87
N ASP A 139 -9.39 5.53 1.13
CA ASP A 139 -9.90 4.20 1.47
C ASP A 139 -8.84 3.33 2.18
N GLY A 140 -7.64 3.88 2.41
CA GLY A 140 -6.50 3.19 3.02
C GLY A 140 -5.77 2.24 2.05
N VAL A 141 -6.11 2.27 0.76
CA VAL A 141 -5.49 1.43 -0.26
C VAL A 141 -4.19 2.07 -0.71
N ASN A 142 -3.13 1.28 -0.78
CA ASN A 142 -1.85 1.78 -1.27
C ASN A 142 -1.87 2.07 -2.78
N ASP A 143 -1.44 3.27 -3.17
CA ASP A 143 -1.23 3.73 -4.52
C ASP A 143 0.28 3.90 -4.78
N THR A 144 0.87 2.87 -5.38
CA THR A 144 2.31 2.81 -5.69
C THR A 144 2.75 3.94 -6.62
N VAL A 145 1.92 4.31 -7.61
CA VAL A 145 2.24 5.37 -8.58
C VAL A 145 2.27 6.73 -7.89
N LYS A 146 1.30 7.00 -7.00
CA LYS A 146 1.25 8.24 -6.22
C LYS A 146 2.37 8.32 -5.20
N ALA A 147 2.74 7.20 -4.58
CA ALA A 147 3.92 7.11 -3.72
C ALA A 147 5.21 7.47 -4.48
N TYR A 148 5.42 6.88 -5.66
CA TYR A 148 6.57 7.20 -6.51
C TYR A 148 6.57 8.67 -6.94
N LYS A 149 5.43 9.21 -7.38
CA LYS A 149 5.31 10.63 -7.78
C LYS A 149 5.70 11.61 -6.66
N LYS A 150 5.51 11.25 -5.39
CA LYS A 150 5.93 12.08 -4.24
C LYS A 150 7.45 12.16 -4.07
N ILE A 151 8.20 11.17 -4.56
CA ILE A 151 9.66 11.10 -4.43
C ILE A 151 10.40 11.22 -5.77
N ALA A 152 9.68 11.28 -6.89
CA ALA A 152 10.25 11.26 -8.25
C ALA A 152 11.28 12.38 -8.47
N SER A 153 11.04 13.57 -7.93
CA SER A 153 12.00 14.68 -8.02
C SER A 153 13.29 14.43 -7.23
N SER A 154 13.22 13.73 -6.10
CA SER A 154 14.39 13.44 -5.26
C SER A 154 15.27 12.29 -5.76
N VAL A 155 14.74 11.46 -6.67
CA VAL A 155 15.50 10.34 -7.27
C VAL A 155 15.98 10.65 -8.69
N LYS A 156 15.56 11.78 -9.26
CA LYS A 156 15.91 12.18 -10.62
C LYS A 156 17.44 12.19 -10.81
N SER A 157 17.91 11.67 -11.93
CA SER A 157 19.32 11.74 -12.31
C SER A 157 19.57 12.85 -13.33
N ASP A 158 20.84 13.23 -13.48
CA ASP A 158 21.28 14.17 -14.52
C ASP A 158 21.45 13.48 -15.88
N ASN A 159 21.27 12.16 -15.96
CA ASN A 159 21.33 11.41 -17.20
C ASN A 159 20.05 11.62 -18.01
N THR A 160 20.13 12.52 -19.00
CA THR A 160 18.97 12.90 -19.81
C THR A 160 18.39 11.77 -20.65
N ILE A 161 19.20 10.78 -21.05
CA ILE A 161 18.73 9.59 -21.77
C ILE A 161 17.89 8.73 -20.82
N ILE A 162 18.37 8.42 -19.63
CA ILE A 162 17.63 7.67 -18.62
C ILE A 162 16.31 8.36 -18.24
N GLU A 163 16.32 9.69 -18.10
CA GLU A 163 15.08 10.43 -17.83
C GLU A 163 14.10 10.39 -19.02
N LYS A 164 14.57 10.36 -20.27
CA LYS A 164 13.71 10.14 -21.45
C LYS A 164 13.13 8.73 -21.48
N VAL A 165 13.92 7.71 -21.14
CA VAL A 165 13.43 6.32 -21.02
C VAL A 165 12.30 6.25 -20.00
N ILE A 166 12.56 6.73 -18.78
CA ILE A 166 11.61 6.62 -17.68
C ILE A 166 10.37 7.46 -17.97
N SER A 167 10.51 8.72 -18.42
CA SER A 167 9.37 9.56 -18.76
C SER A 167 8.50 8.97 -19.87
N GLY A 168 9.12 8.38 -20.90
CA GLY A 168 8.42 7.67 -21.97
C GLY A 168 7.63 6.47 -21.45
N GLY A 169 8.29 5.57 -20.72
CA GLY A 169 7.64 4.38 -20.16
C GLY A 169 6.52 4.73 -19.18
N MET A 170 6.70 5.77 -18.36
CA MET A 170 5.68 6.27 -17.44
C MET A 170 4.38 6.70 -18.13
N THR A 171 4.42 7.06 -19.42
CA THR A 171 3.20 7.44 -20.17
C THR A 171 2.25 6.25 -20.40
N LEU A 172 2.78 5.03 -20.36
CA LEU A 172 2.05 3.78 -20.58
C LEU A 172 1.57 3.10 -19.29
N VAL A 173 1.96 3.62 -18.12
CA VAL A 173 1.52 3.09 -16.82
C VAL A 173 -0.01 3.05 -16.75
N GLY A 174 -0.57 1.84 -16.59
CA GLY A 174 -2.01 1.59 -16.57
C GLY A 174 -2.73 1.70 -17.92
N LYS A 175 -1.98 1.78 -19.04
CA LYS A 175 -2.53 1.91 -20.40
C LYS A 175 -2.07 0.80 -21.37
N SER A 176 -0.86 0.28 -21.20
CA SER A 176 -0.36 -0.86 -21.99
C SER A 176 -1.15 -2.12 -21.63
N PRO A 177 -1.75 -2.82 -22.60
CA PRO A 177 -2.13 -4.21 -22.40
C PRO A 177 -0.87 -5.08 -22.51
N TYR A 178 -0.50 -5.78 -21.42
CA TYR A 178 0.59 -6.76 -21.50
C TYR A 178 0.32 -7.77 -22.61
N ALA A 179 1.31 -7.97 -23.49
CA ALA A 179 1.26 -8.93 -24.57
C ALA A 179 2.57 -9.71 -24.63
N TYR A 180 2.52 -11.01 -24.31
CA TYR A 180 3.69 -11.87 -24.43
C TYR A 180 4.19 -11.90 -25.89
N GLY A 181 5.47 -11.59 -26.12
CA GLY A 181 6.01 -11.45 -27.46
C GLY A 181 5.71 -10.09 -28.13
N GLY A 182 4.94 -9.20 -27.49
CA GLY A 182 4.62 -7.86 -27.95
C GLY A 182 5.85 -6.98 -28.15
N GLY A 183 5.66 -5.79 -28.72
CA GLY A 183 6.72 -4.79 -28.91
C GLY A 183 7.79 -5.14 -29.94
N ARG A 184 7.67 -6.26 -30.67
CA ARG A 184 8.66 -6.71 -31.68
C ARG A 184 8.27 -6.36 -33.11
N THR A 185 7.07 -5.83 -33.32
CA THR A 185 6.52 -5.43 -34.62
C THR A 185 5.93 -4.03 -34.52
N ASP A 186 5.93 -3.29 -35.64
CA ASP A 186 5.32 -1.95 -35.68
C ASP A 186 3.84 -1.96 -35.26
N SER A 187 3.11 -3.03 -35.59
CA SER A 187 1.71 -3.16 -35.18
C SER A 187 1.55 -3.30 -33.66
N SER A 188 2.39 -4.09 -32.99
CA SER A 188 2.29 -4.26 -31.52
C SER A 188 2.72 -2.98 -30.81
N ILE A 189 3.79 -2.34 -31.28
CA ILE A 189 4.26 -1.04 -30.78
C ILE A 189 3.17 0.03 -30.91
N ALA A 190 2.52 0.13 -32.06
CA ALA A 190 1.46 1.11 -32.31
C ALA A 190 0.23 0.92 -31.39
N LYS A 191 -0.02 -0.32 -30.95
CA LYS A 191 -1.08 -0.66 -29.99
C LYS A 191 -0.65 -0.54 -28.53
N ASN A 192 0.61 -0.17 -28.28
CA ASN A 192 1.25 -0.22 -26.97
C ASN A 192 1.24 -1.62 -26.34
N GLU A 193 1.24 -2.67 -27.15
CA GLU A 193 1.31 -4.07 -26.71
C GLU A 193 2.79 -4.44 -26.54
N PHE A 194 3.25 -4.55 -25.29
CA PHE A 194 4.62 -4.92 -24.96
C PHE A 194 4.68 -6.12 -24.00
N ASP A 195 5.81 -6.82 -24.00
CA ASP A 195 6.26 -7.62 -22.87
C ASP A 195 7.38 -6.91 -22.10
N CYS A 196 7.87 -7.54 -21.03
CA CYS A 196 8.88 -6.94 -20.16
C CYS A 196 10.14 -6.47 -20.92
N SER A 197 10.70 -7.33 -21.77
CA SER A 197 11.96 -7.08 -22.47
C SER A 197 11.83 -6.07 -23.62
N SER A 198 10.77 -6.20 -24.41
CA SER A 198 10.49 -5.32 -25.55
C SER A 198 10.11 -3.91 -25.11
N PHE A 199 9.44 -3.77 -23.96
CA PHE A 199 9.15 -2.48 -23.33
C PHE A 199 10.44 -1.72 -23.01
N ILE A 200 11.40 -2.38 -22.34
CA ILE A 200 12.69 -1.76 -22.01
C ILE A 200 13.46 -1.44 -23.29
N ALA A 201 13.62 -2.40 -24.20
CA ALA A 201 14.33 -2.20 -25.47
C ALA A 201 13.76 -1.01 -26.27
N TRP A 202 12.43 -0.86 -26.29
CA TRP A 202 11.75 0.19 -27.02
C TRP A 202 12.05 1.57 -26.46
N PHE A 203 11.89 1.78 -25.14
CA PHE A 203 12.07 3.10 -24.56
C PHE A 203 13.53 3.54 -24.50
N TYR A 204 14.47 2.61 -24.30
CA TYR A 204 15.90 2.89 -24.45
C TYR A 204 16.26 3.28 -25.89
N ARG A 205 15.77 2.55 -26.89
CA ARG A 205 15.91 2.92 -28.31
C ARG A 205 15.32 4.30 -28.60
N LYS A 206 14.11 4.59 -28.12
CA LYS A 206 13.44 5.88 -28.35
C LYS A 206 14.16 7.05 -27.68
N ALA A 207 14.90 6.78 -26.60
CA ALA A 207 15.74 7.76 -25.91
C ALA A 207 17.09 8.01 -26.59
N GLY A 208 17.43 7.23 -27.64
CA GLY A 208 18.69 7.34 -28.38
C GLY A 208 19.77 6.32 -27.97
N LEU A 209 19.42 5.33 -27.14
CA LEU A 209 20.35 4.31 -26.62
C LEU A 209 19.80 2.90 -26.91
N PRO A 210 19.91 2.39 -28.14
CA PRO A 210 19.40 1.06 -28.46
C PRO A 210 20.22 -0.04 -27.77
N LEU A 211 19.59 -0.80 -26.86
CA LEU A 211 20.25 -1.89 -26.11
C LEU A 211 20.43 -3.16 -26.95
N VAL A 212 19.38 -3.51 -27.67
CA VAL A 212 19.26 -4.73 -28.48
C VAL A 212 18.40 -4.42 -29.70
N VAL A 213 18.47 -5.26 -30.74
CA VAL A 213 17.55 -5.17 -31.88
C VAL A 213 16.12 -5.39 -31.39
N GLN A 214 15.20 -4.47 -31.70
CA GLN A 214 13.85 -4.47 -31.14
C GLN A 214 13.08 -5.77 -31.42
N SER A 215 13.18 -6.29 -32.65
CA SER A 215 12.52 -7.54 -33.05
C SER A 215 13.08 -8.79 -32.36
N ALA A 216 14.28 -8.72 -31.79
CA ALA A 216 14.94 -9.80 -31.08
C ALA A 216 14.96 -9.61 -29.56
N ALA A 217 14.35 -8.53 -29.03
CA ALA A 217 14.39 -8.20 -27.61
C ALA A 217 14.01 -9.41 -26.74
N SER A 218 14.83 -9.72 -25.74
CA SER A 218 14.59 -10.81 -24.79
C SER A 218 15.29 -10.48 -23.47
N THR A 219 14.83 -11.10 -22.38
CA THR A 219 15.47 -10.99 -21.06
C THR A 219 16.93 -11.46 -21.11
N THR A 220 17.21 -12.55 -21.81
CA THR A 220 18.57 -13.09 -21.97
C THR A 220 19.51 -12.11 -22.68
N LEU A 221 19.06 -11.43 -23.73
CA LEU A 221 19.90 -10.44 -24.41
C LEU A 221 20.12 -9.20 -23.54
N LEU A 222 19.09 -8.73 -22.83
CA LEU A 222 19.23 -7.61 -21.89
C LEU A 222 20.17 -7.94 -20.73
N ALA A 223 20.24 -9.19 -20.29
CA ALA A 223 21.21 -9.63 -19.28
C ALA A 223 22.67 -9.55 -19.75
N GLN A 224 22.92 -9.32 -21.05
CA GLN A 224 24.24 -9.25 -21.67
C GLN A 224 24.66 -7.83 -22.06
N THR A 225 23.78 -6.83 -21.91
CA THR A 225 24.09 -5.43 -22.24
C THR A 225 24.79 -4.71 -21.08
N GLY A 226 25.36 -3.53 -21.34
CA GLY A 226 25.95 -2.67 -20.32
C GLY A 226 27.03 -3.31 -19.45
N THR A 227 27.26 -2.72 -18.28
CA THR A 227 28.16 -3.22 -17.24
C THR A 227 27.34 -3.79 -16.09
N GLU A 228 27.77 -4.93 -15.54
CA GLU A 228 27.14 -5.50 -14.36
C GLU A 228 27.48 -4.68 -13.11
N VAL A 229 26.49 -4.44 -12.26
CA VAL A 229 26.66 -3.77 -10.97
C VAL A 229 26.08 -4.61 -9.84
N ALA A 230 26.60 -4.44 -8.63
CA ALA A 230 26.06 -5.14 -7.47
C ALA A 230 24.62 -4.66 -7.17
N TRP A 231 23.77 -5.56 -6.68
CA TRP A 231 22.41 -5.20 -6.25
C TRP A 231 22.38 -4.07 -5.21
N SER A 232 23.38 -4.00 -4.32
CA SER A 232 23.50 -2.90 -3.35
C SER A 232 23.79 -1.55 -3.98
N ASP A 233 24.37 -1.54 -5.18
CA ASP A 233 24.90 -0.36 -5.86
C ASP A 233 24.01 0.07 -7.02
N MET A 234 22.81 -0.53 -7.13
CA MET A 234 21.85 -0.21 -8.17
C MET A 234 21.42 1.26 -8.10
N GLN A 235 21.32 1.87 -9.28
CA GLN A 235 20.96 3.25 -9.46
C GLN A 235 19.79 3.37 -10.42
N ARG A 236 19.10 4.50 -10.33
CA ARG A 236 18.02 4.82 -11.24
C ARG A 236 18.47 4.68 -12.70
N GLY A 237 17.71 3.95 -13.48
CA GLY A 237 18.04 3.62 -14.87
C GLY A 237 18.81 2.32 -15.04
N ASP A 238 19.20 1.64 -13.98
CA ASP A 238 19.73 0.28 -14.11
C ASP A 238 18.60 -0.69 -14.47
N ILE A 239 18.95 -1.71 -15.25
CA ILE A 239 18.05 -2.76 -15.72
C ILE A 239 18.23 -3.97 -14.81
N LEU A 240 17.17 -4.35 -14.10
CA LEU A 240 17.12 -5.55 -13.29
C LEU A 240 16.66 -6.70 -14.17
N VAL A 241 17.39 -7.81 -14.20
CA VAL A 241 17.08 -8.96 -15.05
C VAL A 241 17.13 -10.24 -14.22
N THR A 242 16.11 -11.09 -14.33
CA THR A 242 16.08 -12.41 -13.67
C THR A 242 17.15 -13.36 -14.24
N PRO A 243 17.55 -14.42 -13.52
CA PRO A 243 18.42 -15.46 -14.05
C PRO A 243 17.87 -16.08 -15.34
N SER A 244 18.73 -16.30 -16.34
CA SER A 244 18.35 -16.98 -17.60
C SER A 244 18.01 -18.46 -17.40
N THR A 245 18.30 -19.02 -16.22
CA THR A 245 17.95 -20.40 -15.84
C THR A 245 16.53 -20.53 -15.31
N TYR A 246 15.82 -19.41 -15.11
CA TYR A 246 14.42 -19.45 -14.72
C TYR A 246 13.56 -19.92 -15.88
N THR A 247 12.44 -20.56 -15.53
CA THR A 247 11.40 -20.92 -16.49
C THR A 247 10.80 -19.68 -17.12
N GLU A 248 10.24 -19.80 -18.33
CA GLU A 248 9.71 -18.66 -19.10
C GLU A 248 8.70 -17.81 -18.31
N ASP A 249 7.84 -18.45 -17.50
CA ASP A 249 6.86 -17.79 -16.65
C ASP A 249 7.46 -16.98 -15.49
N ARG A 250 8.74 -17.22 -15.18
CA ARG A 250 9.51 -16.52 -14.16
C ARG A 250 10.54 -15.55 -14.73
N LEU A 251 10.80 -15.59 -16.04
CA LEU A 251 11.69 -14.62 -16.68
C LEU A 251 11.06 -13.23 -16.65
N HIS A 252 11.82 -12.26 -16.17
CA HIS A 252 11.34 -10.88 -16.08
C HIS A 252 12.48 -9.87 -16.12
N THR A 253 12.14 -8.64 -16.46
CA THR A 253 13.06 -7.52 -16.37
C THR A 253 12.32 -6.23 -16.03
N ALA A 254 13.03 -5.31 -15.37
CA ALA A 254 12.47 -4.04 -14.92
C ALA A 254 13.52 -2.93 -14.91
N ILE A 255 13.10 -1.69 -15.07
CA ILE A 255 13.95 -0.51 -14.93
C ILE A 255 13.87 -0.05 -13.47
N TYR A 256 15.00 0.07 -12.79
CA TYR A 256 15.04 0.60 -11.43
C TYR A 256 14.81 2.12 -11.45
N LEU A 257 13.84 2.59 -10.66
CA LEU A 257 13.47 4.01 -10.59
C LEU A 257 14.16 4.75 -9.43
N GLY A 258 14.86 4.03 -8.56
CA GLY A 258 15.39 4.53 -7.29
C GLY A 258 14.42 4.31 -6.12
N ASN A 259 14.95 4.32 -4.88
CA ASN A 259 14.19 4.14 -3.65
C ASN A 259 13.28 2.89 -3.62
N GLY A 260 13.74 1.78 -4.20
CA GLY A 260 13.00 0.51 -4.20
C GLY A 260 11.83 0.46 -5.18
N PHE A 261 11.67 1.44 -6.08
CA PHE A 261 10.64 1.42 -7.13
C PHE A 261 11.18 0.87 -8.44
N ILE A 262 10.32 0.21 -9.21
CA ILE A 262 10.62 -0.32 -10.54
C ILE A 262 9.53 0.09 -11.54
N LEU A 263 9.92 0.26 -12.81
CA LEU A 263 9.04 0.42 -13.96
C LEU A 263 9.20 -0.79 -14.87
N HIS A 264 8.10 -1.46 -15.18
CA HIS A 264 8.12 -2.72 -15.93
C HIS A 264 6.78 -2.98 -16.60
N ASP A 265 6.77 -3.84 -17.61
CA ASP A 265 5.55 -4.41 -18.20
C ASP A 265 5.46 -5.88 -17.81
N SER A 266 4.35 -6.31 -17.20
CA SER A 266 4.21 -7.70 -16.75
C SER A 266 2.76 -8.19 -16.78
N SER A 267 2.60 -9.50 -16.98
CA SER A 267 1.29 -10.15 -16.89
C SER A 267 0.65 -9.97 -15.50
N PRO A 268 1.35 -10.14 -14.36
CA PRO A 268 0.76 -9.92 -13.04
C PRO A 268 0.22 -8.50 -12.79
N THR A 269 0.82 -7.49 -13.42
CA THR A 269 0.37 -6.08 -13.35
C THR A 269 -0.63 -5.71 -14.45
N ASN A 270 -0.96 -6.65 -15.35
CA ASN A 270 -1.78 -6.45 -16.55
C ASN A 270 -1.26 -5.35 -17.48
N GLY A 271 0.05 -5.20 -17.61
CA GLY A 271 0.64 -4.14 -18.41
C GLY A 271 1.77 -3.41 -17.71
N VAL A 272 2.12 -2.25 -18.28
CA VAL A 272 3.09 -1.33 -17.69
C VAL A 272 2.60 -0.80 -16.34
N ALA A 273 3.44 -0.95 -15.32
CA ALA A 273 3.16 -0.52 -13.96
C ALA A 273 4.42 0.02 -13.27
N VAL A 274 4.17 0.77 -12.20
CA VAL A 274 5.18 1.06 -11.17
C VAL A 274 4.88 0.15 -9.98
N SER A 275 5.86 -0.66 -9.59
CA SER A 275 5.80 -1.53 -8.42
C SER A 275 6.92 -1.22 -7.43
N ARG A 276 6.79 -1.66 -6.19
CA ARG A 276 7.92 -1.69 -5.24
C ARG A 276 8.62 -3.05 -5.29
N LEU A 277 9.91 -3.05 -5.01
CA LEU A 277 10.69 -4.28 -4.88
C LEU A 277 10.17 -5.19 -3.76
N ASN A 278 9.61 -4.65 -2.68
CA ASN A 278 9.02 -5.46 -1.61
C ASN A 278 7.53 -5.78 -1.81
N GLU A 279 6.95 -5.43 -2.95
CA GLU A 279 5.56 -5.76 -3.29
C GLU A 279 5.49 -7.20 -3.84
N LEU A 280 4.41 -7.91 -3.54
CA LEU A 280 4.18 -9.26 -4.05
C LEU A 280 4.02 -9.26 -5.58
N VAL A 281 4.68 -10.19 -6.26
CA VAL A 281 4.59 -10.33 -7.73
C VAL A 281 3.16 -10.60 -8.17
N ASN A 282 2.48 -11.54 -7.51
CA ASN A 282 1.11 -11.93 -7.83
C ASN A 282 0.36 -12.36 -6.58
N TYR A 283 -0.57 -11.53 -6.11
CA TYR A 283 -1.40 -11.78 -4.93
C TYR A 283 -2.32 -13.01 -5.03
N LYS A 284 -2.57 -13.56 -6.23
CA LYS A 284 -3.39 -14.77 -6.42
C LYS A 284 -2.58 -16.06 -6.29
N THR A 285 -1.36 -16.06 -6.83
CA THR A 285 -0.54 -17.27 -6.99
C THR A 285 0.67 -17.31 -6.06
N SER A 286 1.03 -16.17 -5.48
CA SER A 286 2.16 -16.05 -4.54
C SER A 286 1.72 -15.43 -3.22
N LYS A 287 2.13 -16.08 -2.13
CA LYS A 287 1.91 -15.59 -0.76
C LYS A 287 3.09 -14.79 -0.21
N THR A 288 4.27 -14.92 -0.81
CA THR A 288 5.53 -14.41 -0.24
C THR A 288 6.53 -13.89 -1.27
N LEU A 289 6.47 -14.33 -2.54
CA LEU A 289 7.41 -13.90 -3.57
C LEU A 289 7.21 -12.42 -3.90
N THR A 290 8.21 -11.61 -3.55
CA THR A 290 8.28 -10.19 -3.92
C THR A 290 9.02 -9.97 -5.24
N TRP A 291 8.91 -8.78 -5.83
CA TRP A 291 9.71 -8.41 -6.99
C TRP A 291 11.22 -8.46 -6.72
N ALA A 292 11.65 -8.13 -5.49
CA ALA A 292 13.03 -8.27 -5.06
C ALA A 292 13.47 -9.74 -5.07
N ASP A 293 12.67 -10.64 -4.50
CA ASP A 293 12.98 -12.07 -4.46
C ASP A 293 13.08 -12.69 -5.87
N LEU A 294 12.28 -12.15 -6.81
CA LEU A 294 12.31 -12.57 -8.21
C LEU A 294 13.56 -12.07 -8.94
N LEU A 295 13.90 -10.79 -8.79
CA LEU A 295 14.94 -10.10 -9.59
C LEU A 295 16.34 -10.22 -8.99
N LYS A 296 16.49 -10.21 -7.66
CA LYS A 296 17.78 -10.18 -6.96
C LYS A 296 18.73 -11.34 -7.28
N PRO A 297 18.25 -12.58 -7.53
CA PRO A 297 19.13 -13.68 -7.92
C PRO A 297 19.77 -13.51 -9.30
N GLY A 298 19.26 -12.59 -10.13
CA GLY A 298 19.79 -12.32 -11.46
C GLY A 298 20.82 -11.20 -11.47
N THR A 299 20.80 -10.37 -12.51
CA THR A 299 21.81 -9.32 -12.74
C THR A 299 21.20 -7.93 -12.70
N VAL A 300 22.03 -6.95 -12.34
CA VAL A 300 21.75 -5.52 -12.51
C VAL A 300 22.68 -5.01 -13.59
N ARG A 301 22.11 -4.46 -14.67
CA ARG A 301 22.85 -3.99 -15.85
C ARG A 301 22.76 -2.47 -15.92
N ARG A 302 23.90 -1.81 -15.84
CA ARG A 302 24.04 -0.36 -15.99
C ARG A 302 24.50 -0.04 -17.40
N GLU A 303 23.69 0.76 -18.10
CA GLU A 303 24.07 1.28 -19.39
C GLU A 303 24.86 2.57 -19.22
N VAL A 304 25.99 2.68 -19.92
CA VAL A 304 26.83 3.87 -19.91
C VAL A 304 26.43 4.71 -21.11
N THR A 305 26.07 5.97 -20.86
CA THR A 305 25.85 6.97 -21.90
C THR A 305 27.13 7.78 -22.02
N GLU A 306 27.75 7.78 -23.20
CA GLU A 306 28.84 8.72 -23.54
C GLU A 306 28.40 10.18 -23.44
#